data_AF-A0A6G6X936-F1
#
_entry.id   AF-A0A6G6X936-F1
#
_cell.length_a   1.000
_cell.length_b   1.000
_cell.length_c   1.000
_cell.angle_alpha   90.00
_cell.angle_beta   90.00
_cell.angle_gamma   90.00
#
_symmetry.space_group_name_H-M   'P 1'
#
loop_
_entity.id
_entity.type
_entity.pdbx_description
1 polymer ?
#
loop_
_entity_poly.entity_id
_entity_poly.type
_entity_poly.pdbx_seq_one_letter_code
_entity_poly.pdbx_strand_id
1 'polypeptide(L)'
;MNEALITRLRTLDHALKDDPKNKHDRAHVLINACIAEGVVHGSHIVDVLAGIGFNRRHIGMTLKKGIQPNPVWPYWGRHEDGTFYAPGPT
;
A
#
# COMPACT_ATOMS: atom_id res chain seq x y z
N MET A 1 -2.53 -2.10 -16.88
CA MET A 1 -2.80 -1.92 -15.43
C MET A 1 -3.85 -2.95 -15.06
N ASN A 2 -3.64 -3.77 -14.01
CA ASN A 2 -4.53 -4.90 -13.71
C ASN A 2 -5.89 -4.41 -13.15
N GLU A 3 -6.95 -4.47 -13.95
CA GLU A 3 -8.29 -3.97 -13.59
C GLU A 3 -8.90 -4.72 -12.39
N ALA A 4 -8.59 -6.01 -12.23
CA ALA A 4 -9.04 -6.80 -11.10
C ALA A 4 -8.40 -6.31 -9.78
N LEU A 5 -7.11 -5.99 -9.79
CA LEU A 5 -6.40 -5.40 -8.64
C LEU A 5 -7.03 -4.06 -8.25
N ILE A 6 -7.26 -3.18 -9.22
CA ILE A 6 -7.87 -1.86 -8.96
C ILE A 6 -9.26 -2.02 -8.33
N THR A 7 -10.05 -2.95 -8.83
CA THR A 7 -11.38 -3.23 -8.29
C THR A 7 -11.30 -3.70 -6.85
N ARG A 8 -10.41 -4.67 -6.54
CA ARG A 8 -10.19 -5.15 -5.18
C ARG A 8 -9.73 -4.04 -4.23
N LEU A 9 -8.78 -3.21 -4.66
CA LEU A 9 -8.27 -2.10 -3.84
C LEU A 9 -9.36 -1.05 -3.56
N ARG A 10 -10.24 -0.78 -4.53
CA ARG A 10 -11.39 0.12 -4.32
C ARG A 10 -12.40 -0.46 -3.33
N THR A 11 -12.69 -1.76 -3.43
CA THR A 11 -13.56 -2.45 -2.47
C THR A 11 -12.97 -2.41 -1.06
N LEU A 12 -11.67 -2.68 -0.92
CA LEU A 12 -10.97 -2.61 0.35
C LEU A 12 -10.97 -1.18 0.91
N ASP A 13 -10.69 -0.17 0.08
CA ASP A 13 -10.76 1.23 0.47
C ASP A 13 -12.17 1.64 0.95
N HIS A 14 -13.21 1.14 0.28
CA HIS A 14 -14.60 1.40 0.67
C HIS A 14 -14.95 0.75 2.01
N ALA A 15 -14.51 -0.49 2.26
CA ALA A 15 -14.74 -1.17 3.53
C ALA A 15 -14.05 -0.46 4.71
N LEU A 16 -12.96 0.27 4.45
CA LEU A 16 -12.20 1.00 5.47
C LEU A 16 -12.67 2.45 5.66
N LYS A 17 -13.61 2.95 4.86
CA LYS A 17 -14.02 4.37 4.83
C LYS A 17 -14.91 4.80 6.00
N ASP A 18 -15.47 3.86 6.77
CA ASP A 18 -16.38 4.18 7.89
C ASP A 18 -15.70 4.93 9.04
N ASP A 19 -14.37 4.95 9.12
CA ASP A 19 -13.63 5.79 10.07
C ASP A 19 -12.78 6.87 9.36
N PRO A 20 -13.18 8.15 9.41
CA PRO A 20 -12.45 9.24 8.77
C PRO A 20 -11.09 9.57 9.41
N LYS A 21 -10.80 9.12 10.65
CA LYS A 21 -9.47 9.26 11.27
C LYS A 21 -8.45 8.27 10.71
N ASN A 22 -8.92 7.30 9.91
CA ASN A 22 -8.20 6.12 9.47
C ASN A 22 -7.43 6.31 8.15
N LYS A 23 -7.22 7.55 7.67
CA LYS A 23 -6.65 7.80 6.32
C LYS A 23 -5.20 7.30 6.19
N HIS A 24 -4.44 7.39 7.27
CA HIS A 24 -3.07 6.89 7.31
C HIS A 24 -3.03 5.37 7.33
N ASP A 25 -3.84 4.73 8.18
CA ASP A 25 -3.84 3.26 8.25
C ASP A 25 -4.48 2.65 7.01
N ARG A 26 -5.47 3.30 6.39
CA ARG A 26 -5.95 2.96 5.04
C ARG A 26 -4.82 2.92 4.02
N ALA A 27 -3.95 3.94 4.02
CA ALA A 27 -2.80 3.94 3.13
C ALA A 27 -1.85 2.79 3.44
N HIS A 28 -1.58 2.48 4.71
CA HIS A 28 -0.78 1.31 5.09
C HIS A 28 -1.38 -0.01 4.60
N VAL A 29 -2.67 -0.23 4.83
CA VAL A 29 -3.39 -1.44 4.41
C VAL A 29 -3.36 -1.60 2.90
N LEU A 30 -3.61 -0.52 2.15
CA LEU A 30 -3.62 -0.56 0.69
C LEU A 30 -2.23 -0.74 0.09
N ILE A 31 -1.18 -0.19 0.71
CA ILE A 31 0.21 -0.46 0.30
C ILE A 31 0.56 -1.94 0.53
N ASN A 32 0.19 -2.51 1.67
CA ASN A 32 0.38 -3.95 1.92
C ASN A 32 -0.36 -4.80 0.89
N ALA A 33 -1.61 -4.47 0.57
CA ALA A 33 -2.39 -5.18 -0.44
C ALA A 33 -1.72 -5.11 -1.83
N CYS A 34 -1.14 -3.96 -2.21
CA CYS A 34 -0.37 -3.83 -3.44
C CYS A 34 0.84 -4.78 -3.45
N ILE A 35 1.61 -4.82 -2.37
CA ILE A 35 2.80 -5.66 -2.25
C ILE A 35 2.43 -7.15 -2.27
N ALA A 36 1.37 -7.55 -1.56
CA ALA A 36 0.87 -8.92 -1.52
C ALA A 36 0.37 -9.42 -2.89
N GLU A 37 -0.18 -8.51 -3.71
CA GLU A 37 -0.60 -8.79 -5.10
C GLU A 37 0.55 -8.66 -6.12
N GLY A 38 1.81 -8.49 -5.65
CA GLY A 38 3.01 -8.48 -6.48
C GLY A 38 3.42 -7.11 -7.05
N VAL A 39 2.73 -6.03 -6.66
CA VAL A 39 3.14 -4.66 -7.01
C VAL A 39 4.23 -4.21 -6.03
N VAL A 40 5.45 -4.68 -6.27
CA VAL A 40 6.59 -4.51 -5.37
C VAL A 40 7.48 -3.31 -5.68
N HIS A 41 7.18 -2.53 -6.72
CA HIS A 41 7.98 -1.35 -7.09
C HIS A 41 7.29 -0.07 -6.62
N GLY A 42 8.03 0.81 -5.94
CA GLY A 42 7.45 1.98 -5.28
C GLY A 42 6.71 2.94 -6.23
N SER A 43 7.23 3.17 -7.43
CA SER A 43 6.54 3.98 -8.46
C SER A 43 5.20 3.36 -8.85
N HIS A 44 5.16 2.05 -9.07
CA HIS A 44 3.93 1.34 -9.42
C HIS A 44 2.91 1.35 -8.28
N ILE A 45 3.35 1.18 -7.02
CA ILE A 45 2.48 1.30 -5.84
C ILE A 45 1.83 2.71 -5.81
N VAL A 46 2.65 3.75 -5.98
CA VAL A 46 2.17 5.14 -5.99
C VAL A 46 1.17 5.38 -7.12
N ASP A 47 1.43 4.86 -8.32
CA ASP A 47 0.56 5.04 -9.48
C ASP A 47 -0.77 4.28 -9.34
N VAL A 48 -0.74 3.05 -8.82
CA VAL A 48 -1.94 2.25 -8.55
C VAL A 48 -2.83 2.95 -7.51
N LEU A 49 -2.25 3.41 -6.40
CA LEU A 49 -3.02 4.08 -5.35
C LEU A 49 -3.51 5.47 -5.77
N ALA A 50 -2.76 6.17 -6.65
CA ALA A 50 -3.25 7.39 -7.27
C ALA A 50 -4.46 7.15 -8.18
N GLY A 51 -4.49 6.03 -8.92
CA GLY A 51 -5.62 5.63 -9.76
C GLY A 51 -6.93 5.34 -9.01
N ILE A 52 -6.88 5.21 -7.68
CA ILE A 52 -8.06 5.03 -6.81
C ILE A 52 -8.34 6.25 -5.91
N GLY A 53 -7.64 7.37 -6.13
CA GLY A 53 -7.94 8.66 -5.50
C GLY A 53 -7.01 9.07 -4.35
N PHE A 54 -5.91 8.35 -4.10
CA PHE A 54 -4.91 8.79 -3.12
C PHE A 54 -3.93 9.81 -3.71
N ASN A 55 -3.43 10.70 -2.86
CA ASN A 55 -2.43 11.68 -3.28
C ASN A 55 -1.06 11.01 -3.44
N ARG A 56 -0.44 11.15 -4.61
CA ARG A 56 0.89 10.56 -4.92
C ARG A 56 1.97 10.90 -3.89
N ARG A 57 2.07 12.17 -3.50
CA ARG A 57 3.07 12.63 -2.52
C ARG A 57 2.82 12.00 -1.15
N HIS A 58 1.55 11.93 -0.73
CA HIS A 58 1.18 11.26 0.51
C HIS A 58 1.59 9.79 0.50
N ILE A 59 1.24 9.04 -0.56
CA ILE A 59 1.61 7.62 -0.68
C ILE A 59 3.12 7.43 -0.72
N GLY A 60 3.86 8.24 -1.49
CA GLY A 60 5.32 8.15 -1.53
C GLY A 60 5.97 8.39 -0.16
N MET A 61 5.47 9.35 0.61
CA MET A 61 5.94 9.60 1.97
C MET A 61 5.57 8.45 2.92
N THR A 62 4.35 7.93 2.86
CA THR A 62 3.91 6.78 3.66
C THR A 62 4.75 5.55 3.33
N LEU A 63 4.94 5.25 2.04
CA LEU A 63 5.77 4.15 1.54
C LEU A 63 7.19 4.18 2.12
N LYS A 64 7.81 5.37 2.15
CA LYS A 64 9.15 5.56 2.71
C LYS A 64 9.16 5.42 4.24
N LYS A 65 8.14 5.96 4.92
CA LYS A 65 8.05 5.95 6.40
C LYS A 65 7.74 4.57 6.96
N GLY A 66 7.03 3.73 6.23
CA GLY A 66 6.64 2.39 6.69
C GLY A 66 7.72 1.31 6.53
N ILE A 67 8.93 1.66 6.07
CA ILE A 67 10.03 0.69 5.91
C ILE A 67 10.58 0.32 7.29
N GLN A 68 10.65 -0.98 7.58
CA GLN A 68 11.28 -1.53 8.78
C GLN A 68 12.27 -2.67 8.45
N PRO A 69 13.34 -2.87 9.24
CA PRO A 69 14.29 -3.97 9.04
C PRO A 69 13.67 -5.35 9.26
N ASN A 70 12.81 -5.48 10.27
CA ASN A 70 12.04 -6.68 10.58
C ASN A 70 10.55 -6.29 10.56
N PRO A 71 9.95 -6.18 9.37
CA PRO A 71 8.62 -5.62 9.25
C PRO A 71 7.57 -6.55 9.86
N VAL A 72 6.65 -5.97 10.64
CA VAL A 72 5.40 -6.58 11.09
C VAL A 72 4.24 -5.82 10.48
N TRP A 73 3.12 -6.50 10.22
CA TRP A 73 1.96 -5.85 9.63
C TRP A 73 1.49 -4.68 10.53
N PRO A 74 1.16 -3.49 9.97
CA PRO A 74 1.02 -3.16 8.55
C PRO A 74 2.25 -2.46 7.93
N TYR A 75 3.45 -2.70 8.44
CA TYR A 75 4.71 -2.18 7.88
C TYR A 75 5.34 -3.17 6.90
N TRP A 76 6.32 -2.71 6.11
CA TRP A 76 6.96 -3.51 5.07
C TRP A 76 8.48 -3.33 5.11
N GLY A 77 9.19 -4.23 4.45
CA GLY A 77 10.62 -4.12 4.22
C GLY A 77 10.93 -3.71 2.80
N ARG A 78 12.21 -3.48 2.54
CA ARG A 78 12.75 -3.21 1.20
C ARG A 78 14.00 -4.05 0.99
N HIS A 79 14.05 -4.76 -0.12
CA HIS A 79 15.23 -5.49 -0.56
C HIS A 79 16.28 -4.55 -1.16
N GLU A 80 17.51 -5.06 -1.31
CA GLU A 80 18.63 -4.29 -1.88
C GLU A 80 18.39 -3.90 -3.35
N ASP A 81 17.67 -4.73 -4.10
CA ASP A 81 17.26 -4.45 -5.48
C ASP A 81 16.18 -3.35 -5.59
N GLY A 82 15.70 -2.86 -4.44
CA GLY A 82 14.74 -1.78 -4.33
C GLY A 82 13.28 -2.23 -4.32
N THR A 83 12.99 -3.52 -4.42
CA THR A 83 11.64 -4.09 -4.31
C THR A 83 11.15 -4.11 -2.86
N PHE A 84 9.83 -4.00 -2.69
CA PHE A 84 9.18 -4.01 -1.38
C PHE A 84 8.58 -5.38 -1.09
N TYR A 85 8.62 -5.80 0.18
CA TYR A 85 7.97 -7.01 0.67
C TYR A 85 7.20 -6.72 1.95
N ALA A 86 6.04 -7.35 2.12
CA ALA A 86 5.17 -7.13 3.26
C ALA A 86 4.87 -8.48 3.93
N PRO A 87 4.93 -8.56 5.27
CA PRO A 87 4.42 -9.72 5.99
C PRO A 87 2.89 -9.80 5.81
N GLY A 88 2.36 -11.03 5.83
CA GLY A 88 0.91 -11.23 5.86
C GLY A 88 0.30 -10.64 7.15
N PRO A 89 -1.01 -10.34 7.15
CA PRO A 89 -1.70 -9.96 8.39
C PRO A 89 -1.55 -11.08 9.42
N THR A 90 -1.01 -10.74 10.59
CA THR A 90 -0.98 -11.60 11.79
C THR A 90 -2.35 -11.77 12.42
#